data_AF-A0A7S3BJN6-F1
#
_entry.id   AF-A0A7S3BJN6-F1
#
_cell.length_a   1.000
_cell.length_b   1.000
_cell.length_c   1.000
_cell.angle_alpha   90.00
_cell.angle_beta   90.00
_cell.angle_gamma   90.00
#
_symmetry.space_group_name_H-M   'P 1'
#
loop_
_entity.id
_entity.type
_entity.pdbx_description
1 polymer ?
#
loop_
_entity_poly.entity_id
_entity_poly.type
_entity_poly.pdbx_seq_one_letter_code
_entity_poly.pdbx_strand_id
1 'polypeptide(L)'
;RPAGHPRLVSVLADRYSQHMQRSIDAMTEICVTVGASQALYLTLQALVNPGDEVVVLEPAFDLYYGQIRLAGGTTVPVTLDVDEDGHRWTLDVSRLPAAGTP
;
A
#
# COMPACT_ATOMS: atom_id res chain seq x y z
N ARG A 1 -8.97 -2.26 -20.57
CA ARG A 1 -10.22 -2.95 -20.19
C ARG A 1 -10.42 -2.65 -18.71
N PRO A 2 -11.61 -2.23 -18.25
CA PRO A 2 -11.78 -1.88 -16.84
C PRO A 2 -11.54 -3.13 -16.00
N ALA A 3 -10.71 -3.03 -14.98
CA ALA A 3 -10.47 -4.12 -14.04
C ALA A 3 -11.63 -4.21 -13.03
N GLY A 4 -12.88 -4.29 -13.50
CA GLY A 4 -14.07 -4.29 -12.66
C GLY A 4 -15.37 -4.08 -13.42
N HIS A 5 -16.50 -4.30 -12.73
CA HIS A 5 -17.82 -4.05 -13.30
C HIS A 5 -17.99 -2.54 -13.62
N PRO A 6 -18.39 -2.13 -14.84
CA PRO A 6 -18.39 -0.73 -15.27
C PRO A 6 -19.13 0.22 -14.32
N ARG A 7 -20.30 -0.20 -13.83
CA ARG A 7 -21.08 0.61 -12.86
C ARG A 7 -20.37 0.78 -11.52
N LEU A 8 -19.63 -0.22 -11.06
CA LEU A 8 -18.93 -0.16 -9.78
C LEU A 8 -17.72 0.78 -9.87
N VAL A 9 -16.92 0.64 -10.93
CA VAL A 9 -15.71 1.48 -11.09
C VAL A 9 -16.06 2.96 -11.26
N SER A 10 -17.16 3.29 -11.94
CA SER A 10 -17.66 4.67 -12.06
C SER A 10 -18.02 5.26 -10.69
N VAL A 11 -18.79 4.52 -9.88
CA VAL A 11 -19.21 5.00 -8.55
C VAL A 11 -18.02 5.18 -7.62
N LEU A 12 -17.03 4.27 -7.68
CA LEU A 12 -15.80 4.39 -6.90
C LEU A 12 -14.98 5.61 -7.34
N ALA A 13 -14.82 5.82 -8.65
CA ALA A 13 -14.11 6.97 -9.20
C ALA A 13 -14.75 8.29 -8.74
N ASP A 14 -16.08 8.44 -8.81
CA ASP A 14 -16.77 9.65 -8.35
C ASP A 14 -16.55 9.89 -6.85
N ARG A 15 -16.71 8.85 -6.04
CA ARG A 15 -16.55 8.94 -4.57
C ARG A 15 -15.13 9.31 -4.18
N TYR A 16 -14.14 8.63 -4.74
CA TYR A 16 -12.74 8.89 -4.40
C TYR A 16 -12.24 10.19 -5.04
N SER A 17 -12.83 10.64 -6.15
CA SER A 17 -12.51 11.95 -6.72
C SER A 17 -12.86 13.08 -5.75
N GLN A 18 -14.03 12.98 -5.10
CA GLN A 18 -14.45 13.93 -4.06
C GLN A 18 -13.54 13.83 -2.82
N HIS A 19 -13.24 12.61 -2.37
CA HIS A 19 -12.43 12.39 -1.18
C HIS A 19 -10.97 12.88 -1.34
N MET A 20 -10.36 12.64 -2.50
CA MET A 20 -8.98 13.01 -2.80
C MET A 20 -8.85 14.40 -3.43
N GLN A 21 -9.97 15.10 -3.66
CA GLN A 21 -10.02 16.41 -4.31
C GLN A 21 -9.31 16.45 -5.67
N ARG A 22 -9.37 15.35 -6.43
CA ARG A 22 -8.82 15.23 -7.79
C ARG A 22 -9.76 14.42 -8.67
N SER A 23 -9.74 14.61 -9.99
CA SER A 23 -10.45 13.69 -10.89
C SER A 23 -9.73 12.34 -10.94
N ILE A 24 -10.47 11.25 -10.80
CA ILE A 24 -10.00 9.87 -10.94
C ILE A 24 -10.69 9.24 -12.15
N ASP A 25 -9.93 8.71 -13.09
CA ASP A 25 -10.44 8.01 -14.27
C ASP A 25 -10.83 6.57 -13.91
N ALA A 26 -12.13 6.26 -14.03
CA ALA A 26 -12.69 4.96 -13.68
C ALA A 26 -12.12 3.77 -14.48
N MET A 27 -11.55 4.03 -15.65
CA MET A 27 -11.10 3.00 -16.60
C MET A 27 -9.61 2.69 -16.49
N THR A 28 -8.83 3.61 -15.93
CA THR A 28 -7.37 3.54 -15.87
C THR A 28 -6.81 3.62 -14.45
N GLU A 29 -7.54 4.20 -13.50
CA GLU A 29 -7.07 4.42 -12.13
C GLU A 29 -7.85 3.63 -11.06
N ILE A 30 -8.85 2.83 -11.47
CA ILE A 30 -9.61 1.94 -10.56
C ILE A 30 -9.44 0.47 -10.96
N CYS A 31 -9.07 -0.35 -9.98
CA CYS A 31 -9.00 -1.80 -10.09
C CYS A 31 -9.80 -2.44 -8.94
N VAL A 32 -10.78 -3.28 -9.30
CA VAL A 32 -11.61 -4.05 -8.37
C VAL A 32 -10.99 -5.42 -8.19
N THR A 33 -10.78 -5.80 -6.94
CA THR A 33 -10.17 -7.08 -6.54
C THR A 33 -11.09 -7.87 -5.62
N VAL A 34 -10.75 -9.14 -5.40
CA VAL A 34 -11.33 -10.00 -4.37
C VAL A 34 -10.79 -9.58 -3.00
N GLY A 35 -11.35 -8.50 -2.47
CA GLY A 35 -10.95 -7.92 -1.19
C GLY A 35 -9.60 -7.19 -1.20
N ALA A 36 -9.28 -6.55 -0.07
CA ALA A 36 -8.06 -5.76 0.10
C ALA A 36 -6.79 -6.63 0.05
N SER A 37 -6.84 -7.86 0.55
CA SER A 37 -5.70 -8.78 0.53
C SER A 37 -5.19 -9.08 -0.88
N GLN A 38 -6.09 -9.23 -1.86
CA GLN A 38 -5.69 -9.40 -3.25
C GLN A 38 -5.20 -8.08 -3.87
N ALA A 39 -5.76 -6.93 -3.49
CA ALA A 39 -5.27 -5.63 -3.94
C ALA A 39 -3.81 -5.41 -3.51
N LEU A 40 -3.50 -5.71 -2.25
CA LEU A 40 -2.14 -5.65 -1.70
C LEU A 40 -1.19 -6.61 -2.43
N TYR A 41 -1.63 -7.86 -2.63
CA TYR A 41 -0.87 -8.86 -3.37
C TYR A 41 -0.50 -8.35 -4.78
N LEU A 42 -1.50 -7.94 -5.56
CA LEU A 42 -1.28 -7.48 -6.94
C LEU A 42 -0.40 -6.22 -6.98
N THR A 43 -0.58 -5.30 -6.03
CA THR A 43 0.26 -4.10 -5.92
C THR A 43 1.72 -4.47 -5.68
N LEU A 44 1.99 -5.35 -4.72
CA LEU A 44 3.36 -5.79 -4.42
C LEU A 44 3.98 -6.56 -5.58
N GLN A 45 3.25 -7.50 -6.19
CA GLN A 45 3.75 -8.23 -7.37
C GLN A 45 4.01 -7.33 -8.59
N ALA A 46 3.32 -6.19 -8.71
CA ALA A 46 3.47 -5.27 -9.82
C ALA A 46 4.59 -4.24 -9.60
N LEU A 47 4.88 -3.88 -8.35
CA LEU A 47 5.80 -2.79 -8.02
C LEU A 47 7.16 -3.25 -7.49
N VAL A 48 7.25 -4.45 -6.92
CA VAL A 48 8.45 -4.97 -6.26
C VAL A 48 9.16 -5.96 -7.19
N ASN A 49 10.46 -5.75 -7.39
CA ASN A 49 11.34 -6.69 -8.07
C ASN A 49 12.15 -7.52 -7.06
N PRO A 50 12.67 -8.69 -7.47
CA PRO A 50 13.59 -9.46 -6.64
C PRO A 50 14.81 -8.64 -6.21
N GLY A 51 15.04 -8.56 -4.91
CA GLY A 51 16.12 -7.78 -4.30
C GLY A 51 15.68 -6.41 -3.75
N ASP A 52 14.51 -5.90 -4.14
CA ASP A 52 14.02 -4.60 -3.65
C ASP A 52 13.74 -4.64 -2.15
N GLU A 53 14.03 -3.54 -1.47
CA GLU A 53 13.68 -3.34 -0.07
C GLU A 53 12.30 -2.66 0.06
N VAL A 54 11.45 -3.19 0.93
CA VAL A 54 10.12 -2.64 1.21
C VAL A 54 10.00 -2.29 2.69
N VAL A 55 9.82 -0.99 2.96
CA VAL A 55 9.66 -0.48 4.32
C VAL A 55 8.29 -0.86 4.87
N VAL A 56 8.26 -1.42 6.09
CA VAL A 56 7.02 -1.77 6.80
C VAL A 56 7.01 -1.10 8.17
N LEU A 57 5.99 -0.28 8.43
CA LEU A 57 5.84 0.44 9.70
C LEU A 57 5.21 -0.49 10.74
N GLU A 58 5.89 -0.73 11.85
CA GLU A 58 5.45 -1.64 12.91
C GLU A 58 4.79 -0.92 14.10
N PRO A 59 3.73 -1.48 14.70
CA PRO A 59 3.13 -2.80 14.42
C PRO A 59 2.32 -2.81 13.11
N ALA A 60 2.51 -3.88 12.31
CA ALA A 60 1.95 -3.99 10.96
C ALA A 60 0.99 -5.18 10.83
N PHE A 61 0.19 -5.16 9.77
CA PHE A 61 -0.59 -6.33 9.37
C PHE A 61 0.35 -7.43 8.84
N ASP A 62 0.23 -8.64 9.39
CA ASP A 62 1.13 -9.79 9.15
C ASP A 62 1.17 -10.22 7.68
N LEU A 63 0.08 -9.99 6.93
CA LEU A 63 -0.01 -10.30 5.50
C LEU A 63 1.11 -9.66 4.67
N TYR A 64 1.59 -8.46 5.04
CA TYR A 64 2.57 -7.71 4.24
C TYR A 64 3.88 -8.48 4.06
N TYR A 65 4.44 -9.04 5.14
CA TYR A 65 5.72 -9.76 5.11
C TYR A 65 5.71 -10.93 4.13
N GLY A 66 4.62 -11.70 4.15
CA GLY A 66 4.45 -12.85 3.26
C GLY A 66 4.39 -12.44 1.79
N GLN A 67 3.63 -11.38 1.48
CA GLN A 67 3.46 -10.91 0.11
C GLN A 67 4.70 -10.21 -0.44
N ILE A 68 5.42 -9.44 0.38
CA ILE A 68 6.70 -8.82 -0.01
C ILE A 68 7.72 -9.91 -0.39
N ARG A 69 7.86 -10.93 0.47
CA ARG A 69 8.75 -12.06 0.20
C ARG A 69 8.36 -12.82 -1.07
N LEU A 70 7.07 -12.97 -1.33
CA LEU A 70 6.56 -13.64 -2.53
C LEU A 70 6.88 -12.86 -3.82
N ALA A 71 6.98 -11.54 -3.74
CA ALA A 71 7.46 -10.68 -4.83
C ALA A 71 9.00 -10.69 -4.98
N GLY A 72 9.72 -11.37 -4.06
CA GLY A 72 11.18 -11.41 -4.04
C GLY A 72 11.84 -10.23 -3.32
N GLY A 73 11.07 -9.37 -2.67
CA GLY A 73 11.57 -8.25 -1.89
C GLY A 73 11.98 -8.64 -0.48
N THR A 74 12.75 -7.76 0.15
CA THR A 74 13.17 -7.85 1.55
C THR A 74 12.42 -6.82 2.39
N THR A 75 11.81 -7.25 3.49
CA THR A 75 11.12 -6.33 4.40
C THR A 75 12.12 -5.57 5.28
N VAL A 76 11.99 -4.25 5.35
CA VAL A 76 12.74 -3.38 6.26
C VAL A 76 11.76 -2.81 7.30
N PRO A 77 11.70 -3.39 8.51
CA PRO A 77 10.77 -2.92 9.53
C PRO A 77 11.24 -1.59 10.14
N VAL A 78 10.31 -0.66 10.33
CA VAL A 78 10.54 0.60 11.04
C VAL A 78 9.49 0.72 12.15
N THR A 79 9.94 0.60 13.40
CA THR A 79 9.05 0.66 14.56
C THR A 79 8.55 2.08 14.81
N LEU A 80 7.22 2.22 14.91
CA LEU A 80 6.56 3.44 15.31
C LEU A 80 6.73 3.67 16.81
N ASP A 81 6.91 4.92 17.20
CA ASP A 81 6.93 5.31 18.61
C ASP A 81 5.50 5.56 19.09
N VAL A 82 5.20 5.14 20.31
CA VAL A 82 3.94 5.43 20.98
C VAL A 82 4.17 6.51 22.04
N ASP A 83 3.24 7.44 22.18
CA ASP A 83 3.29 8.41 23.28
C ASP A 83 3.10 7.73 24.65
N GLU A 84 3.49 8.42 25.72
CA GLU A 84 3.45 7.89 27.09
C GLU A 84 2.04 7.42 27.49
N ASP A 85 1.00 8.06 26.94
CA ASP A 85 -0.40 7.74 27.16
C ASP A 85 -0.90 6.54 26.32
N GLY A 86 -0.12 6.05 25.35
CA GLY A 86 -0.48 4.90 24.53
C GLY A 86 -1.54 5.17 23.46
N HIS A 87 -1.82 6.44 23.14
CA HIS A 87 -2.96 6.84 22.30
C HIS A 87 -2.56 7.30 20.90
N ARG A 88 -1.28 7.59 20.68
CA ARG A 88 -0.79 8.11 19.41
C ARG A 88 0.47 7.39 18.99
N TRP A 89 0.43 6.87 17.77
CA TRP A 89 1.59 6.32 17.09
C TRP A 89 2.20 7.39 16.19
N THR A 90 3.51 7.53 16.25
CA THR A 90 4.28 8.51 15.49
C THR A 90 5.45 7.84 14.77
N LEU A 91 5.76 8.34 13.58
CA LEU A 91 6.90 7.90 12.78
C LEU A 91 8.02 8.91 12.93
N ASP A 92 9.15 8.47 13.46
CA ASP A 92 10.42 9.19 13.34
C ASP A 92 10.97 8.99 11.92
N VAL A 93 10.80 10.01 11.08
CA VAL A 93 11.23 10.01 9.67
C VAL A 93 12.74 9.79 9.53
N SER A 94 13.54 10.12 10.56
CA SER A 94 14.99 9.89 10.53
C SER A 94 15.36 8.40 10.56
N ARG A 95 14.44 7.52 10.96
CA ARG A 95 14.61 6.06 10.95
C ARG A 95 14.29 5.43 9.60
N LEU A 96 13.71 6.18 8.66
CA LEU A 96 13.48 5.66 7.31
C LEU A 96 14.82 5.46 6.61
N PRO A 97 15.03 4.33 5.91
CA PRO A 97 16.21 4.16 5.09
C PRO A 97 16.26 5.24 4.01
N ALA A 98 17.47 5.66 3.63
CA ALA A 98 17.64 6.62 2.55
C ALA A 98 17.00 6.05 1.27
N ALA A 99 16.19 6.86 0.58
CA ALA A 99 15.57 6.44 -0.67
C ALA A 99 16.67 6.12 -1.70
N GLY A 100 16.85 4.83 -2.00
CA GLY A 100 17.81 4.35 -3.01
C GLY A 100 19.10 3.74 -2.45
N THR A 101 19.05 2.91 -1.40
CA THR A 101 20.11 1.90 -1.20
C THR A 101 20.17 1.00 -2.45
N PRO A 102 21.37 0.76 -3.01
CA PRO A 102 21.56 0.19 -4.34
C PRO A 102 21.14 -1.27 -4.47
#